data_AF-W4MCM1-F1
#
_entry.id   AF-W4MCM1-F1
#
_cell.length_a   1.000
_cell.length_b   1.000
_cell.length_c   1.000
_cell.angle_alpha   90.00
_cell.angle_beta   90.00
_cell.angle_gamma   90.00
#
_symmetry.space_group_name_H-M   'P 1'
#
loop_
_entity.id
_entity.type
_entity.pdbx_description
1 polymer ?
#
loop_
_entity_poly.entity_id
_entity_poly.type
_entity_poly.pdbx_seq_one_letter_code
_entity_poly.pdbx_strand_id
1 'polypeptide(L)'
;MVDSMRLSRTSALIGAAVWLAWVVGIAASPFETSWPTALLLLAALVLVPLCLGVVLDTAQSLEAIRSERIAMPLQLPAALALVVSCSLPEGFWAAVLALPWLGFTGMVALTGWYRLWRRDPAPLPELSVDAGLMYLVVGGAWTLLSRFGARPLAFSPEIVFLTAIHFHYAGFVLPILTGLAARAVGGGMASLATIGVIAGVPLVAVGITATQLGFGLRL
;
A
#
# COMPACT_ATOMS: atom_id res chain seq x y z
N MET A 1 -11.79 -4.74 -19.95
CA MET A 1 -12.02 -3.76 -18.87
C MET A 1 -12.98 -4.36 -17.85
N VAL A 2 -14.10 -4.92 -18.33
CA VAL A 2 -15.05 -5.71 -17.52
C VAL A 2 -14.37 -6.83 -16.71
N ASP A 3 -13.43 -7.58 -17.29
CA ASP A 3 -12.80 -8.72 -16.61
C ASP A 3 -11.87 -8.32 -15.44
N SER A 4 -11.13 -7.21 -15.57
CA SER A 4 -10.17 -6.78 -14.55
C SER A 4 -10.86 -6.19 -13.31
N MET A 5 -11.98 -5.49 -13.50
CA MET A 5 -12.81 -5.03 -12.37
C MET A 5 -13.48 -6.19 -11.66
N ARG A 6 -13.99 -7.18 -12.41
CA ARG A 6 -14.56 -8.40 -11.82
C ARG A 6 -13.50 -9.14 -11.01
N LEU A 7 -12.29 -9.29 -11.56
CA LEU A 7 -11.18 -9.93 -10.87
C LEU A 7 -10.78 -9.19 -9.58
N SER A 8 -10.68 -7.86 -9.62
CA SER A 8 -10.42 -7.02 -8.44
C SER A 8 -11.47 -7.22 -7.34
N ARG A 9 -12.76 -7.14 -7.69
CA ARG A 9 -13.87 -7.32 -6.75
C ARG A 9 -13.90 -8.73 -6.18
N THR A 10 -13.75 -9.75 -7.02
CA THR A 10 -13.69 -11.15 -6.58
C THR A 10 -12.49 -11.36 -5.65
N SER A 11 -11.33 -10.81 -6.00
CA SER A 11 -10.16 -10.87 -5.12
C SER A 11 -10.42 -10.21 -3.77
N ALA A 12 -11.00 -9.01 -3.75
CA ALA A 12 -11.33 -8.31 -2.51
C ALA A 12 -12.39 -9.05 -1.68
N LEU A 13 -13.37 -9.71 -2.30
CA LEU A 13 -14.37 -10.53 -1.60
C LEU A 13 -13.75 -11.78 -0.96
N ILE A 14 -12.93 -12.51 -1.72
CA ILE A 14 -12.18 -13.66 -1.19
C ILE A 14 -11.24 -13.17 -0.08
N GLY A 15 -10.53 -12.08 -0.32
CA GLY A 15 -9.64 -11.45 0.64
C GLY A 15 -10.34 -11.02 1.92
N ALA A 16 -11.56 -10.47 1.84
CA ALA A 16 -12.36 -10.13 3.00
C ALA A 16 -12.78 -11.36 3.80
N ALA A 17 -13.16 -12.45 3.11
CA ALA A 17 -13.48 -13.72 3.77
C ALA A 17 -12.25 -14.32 4.47
N VAL A 18 -11.09 -14.32 3.81
CA VAL A 18 -9.81 -14.77 4.39
C VAL A 18 -9.41 -13.90 5.57
N TRP A 19 -9.56 -12.58 5.45
CA TRP A 19 -9.25 -11.64 6.52
C TRP A 19 -10.16 -11.87 7.74
N LEU A 20 -11.47 -12.02 7.53
CA LEU A 20 -12.42 -12.33 8.60
C LEU A 20 -12.08 -13.67 9.28
N ALA A 21 -11.76 -14.70 8.49
CA ALA A 21 -11.34 -15.98 9.04
C ALA A 21 -10.04 -15.87 9.86
N TRP A 22 -9.07 -15.08 9.40
CA TRP A 22 -7.82 -14.81 10.12
C TRP A 22 -8.06 -14.06 11.43
N VAL A 23 -8.89 -13.01 11.39
CA VAL A 23 -9.29 -12.25 12.59
C VAL A 23 -10.03 -13.14 13.57
N VAL A 24 -11.01 -13.95 13.13
CA VAL A 24 -11.73 -14.87 14.03
C VAL A 24 -10.81 -15.96 14.59
N GLY A 25 -9.85 -16.43 13.80
CA GLY A 25 -8.92 -17.48 14.21
C GLY A 25 -7.84 -17.04 15.20
N ILE A 26 -7.49 -15.74 15.20
CA ILE A 26 -6.43 -15.19 16.06
C ILE A 26 -6.98 -14.22 17.11
N ALA A 27 -7.87 -13.31 16.74
CA ALA A 27 -8.44 -12.30 17.61
C ALA A 27 -9.71 -12.81 18.32
N ALA A 28 -9.55 -13.79 19.22
CA ALA A 28 -10.60 -14.19 20.15
C ALA A 28 -10.90 -13.11 21.22
N SER A 29 -10.09 -12.05 21.30
CA SER A 29 -10.27 -10.95 22.25
C SER A 29 -9.88 -9.58 21.65
N PRO A 30 -10.68 -8.52 21.85
CA PRO A 30 -10.37 -7.17 21.38
C PRO A 30 -9.17 -6.53 22.08
N PHE A 31 -8.62 -7.15 23.13
CA PHE A 31 -7.49 -6.65 23.90
C PHE A 31 -6.13 -7.21 23.47
N GLU A 32 -6.09 -8.01 22.40
CA GLU A 32 -4.83 -8.55 21.89
C GLU A 32 -4.02 -7.55 21.07
N THR A 33 -2.70 -7.73 21.05
CA THR A 33 -1.74 -6.87 20.35
C THR A 33 -1.65 -7.13 18.84
N SER A 34 -2.50 -8.00 18.29
CA SER A 34 -2.44 -8.47 16.88
C SER A 34 -3.14 -7.55 15.87
N TRP A 35 -3.81 -6.48 16.31
CA TRP A 35 -4.53 -5.52 15.46
C TRP A 35 -3.70 -4.88 14.33
N PRO A 36 -2.41 -4.50 14.53
CA PRO A 36 -1.62 -3.94 13.43
C PRO A 36 -1.44 -4.93 12.26
N THR A 37 -1.32 -6.22 12.56
CA THR A 37 -1.28 -7.27 11.54
C THR A 37 -2.62 -7.39 10.81
N ALA A 38 -3.74 -7.32 11.54
CA ALA A 38 -5.05 -7.28 10.92
C ALA A 38 -5.20 -6.09 9.96
N LEU A 39 -4.68 -4.91 10.31
CA LEU A 39 -4.68 -3.74 9.42
C LEU A 39 -3.83 -3.96 8.17
N LEU A 40 -2.61 -4.50 8.30
CA LEU A 40 -1.77 -4.82 7.14
C LEU A 40 -2.49 -5.80 6.19
N LEU A 41 -3.06 -6.87 6.74
CA LEU A 41 -3.75 -7.89 5.95
C LEU A 41 -5.05 -7.35 5.34
N LEU A 42 -5.80 -6.49 6.04
CA LEU A 42 -6.97 -5.82 5.48
C LEU A 42 -6.58 -4.98 4.26
N ALA A 43 -5.51 -4.21 4.38
CA ALA A 43 -5.03 -3.42 3.26
C ALA A 43 -4.62 -4.30 2.09
N ALA A 44 -3.80 -5.33 2.33
CA ALA A 44 -3.29 -6.21 1.28
C ALA A 44 -4.39 -7.04 0.58
N LEU A 45 -5.34 -7.58 1.35
CA LEU A 45 -6.40 -8.47 0.86
C LEU A 45 -7.60 -7.74 0.27
N VAL A 46 -7.89 -6.52 0.74
CA VAL A 46 -9.14 -5.81 0.40
C VAL A 46 -8.87 -4.45 -0.24
N LEU A 47 -8.15 -3.57 0.46
CA LEU A 47 -8.05 -2.17 0.00
C LEU A 47 -7.19 -2.01 -1.25
N VAL A 48 -6.08 -2.75 -1.35
CA VAL A 48 -5.20 -2.75 -2.52
C VAL A 48 -5.91 -3.22 -3.78
N PRO A 49 -6.54 -4.42 -3.84
CA PRO A 49 -7.24 -4.82 -5.05
C PRO A 49 -8.40 -3.89 -5.41
N LEU A 50 -9.14 -3.35 -4.42
CA LEU A 50 -10.22 -2.39 -4.68
C LEU A 50 -9.70 -1.08 -5.31
N CYS A 51 -8.66 -0.48 -4.72
CA CYS A 51 -8.07 0.75 -5.25
C CYS A 51 -7.52 0.54 -6.67
N LEU A 52 -6.82 -0.57 -6.92
CA LEU A 52 -6.36 -0.92 -8.28
C LEU A 52 -7.52 -1.12 -9.25
N GLY A 53 -8.63 -1.70 -8.80
CA GLY A 53 -9.83 -1.84 -9.61
C GLY A 53 -10.43 -0.50 -10.03
N VAL A 54 -10.41 0.50 -9.13
CA VAL A 54 -10.89 1.86 -9.43
C VAL A 54 -9.91 2.62 -10.32
N VAL A 55 -8.60 2.50 -10.10
CA VAL A 55 -7.59 3.10 -10.97
C VAL A 55 -7.73 2.58 -12.40
N LEU A 56 -7.85 1.26 -12.57
CA LEU A 56 -8.07 0.60 -13.85
C LEU A 56 -9.31 1.12 -14.61
N ASP A 57 -10.40 1.40 -13.90
CA ASP A 57 -11.65 1.91 -14.49
C ASP A 57 -11.50 3.34 -15.00
N THR A 58 -10.61 4.11 -14.36
CA THR A 58 -10.35 5.51 -14.71
C THR A 58 -9.12 5.69 -15.60
N ALA A 59 -8.38 4.61 -15.88
CA ALA A 59 -7.15 4.64 -16.66
C ALA A 59 -7.43 5.01 -18.12
N GLN A 60 -6.76 6.06 -18.60
CA GLN A 60 -6.94 6.57 -19.97
C GLN A 60 -5.91 6.01 -20.97
N SER A 61 -4.83 5.37 -20.51
CA SER A 61 -3.76 4.85 -21.38
C SER A 61 -3.74 3.32 -21.48
N LEU A 62 -3.63 2.81 -22.70
CA LEU A 62 -3.63 1.36 -22.99
C LEU A 62 -2.48 0.61 -22.30
N GLU A 63 -1.33 1.27 -22.13
CA GLU A 63 -0.14 0.66 -21.52
C GLU A 63 -0.26 0.55 -20.00
N ALA A 64 -0.84 1.55 -19.32
CA ALA A 64 -1.16 1.44 -17.89
C ALA A 64 -2.18 0.32 -17.65
N ILE A 65 -3.23 0.26 -18.49
CA ILE A 65 -4.22 -0.82 -18.46
C ILE A 65 -3.56 -2.19 -18.65
N ARG A 66 -2.58 -2.31 -19.55
CA ARG A 66 -1.87 -3.57 -19.79
C ARG A 66 -1.06 -4.00 -18.56
N SER A 67 -0.28 -3.08 -17.98
CA SER A 67 0.54 -3.36 -16.79
C SER A 67 -0.32 -3.81 -15.61
N GLU A 68 -1.40 -3.08 -15.30
CA GLU A 68 -2.30 -3.41 -14.19
C GLU A 68 -3.08 -4.72 -14.42
N ARG A 69 -3.42 -5.04 -15.68
CA ARG A 69 -4.02 -6.34 -16.02
C ARG A 69 -3.08 -7.52 -15.79
N ILE A 70 -1.77 -7.33 -15.94
CA ILE A 70 -0.78 -8.38 -15.65
C ILE A 70 -0.57 -8.51 -14.14
N ALA A 71 -0.62 -7.40 -13.40
CA ALA A 71 -0.46 -7.42 -11.95
C ALA A 71 -1.68 -8.02 -11.22
N MET A 72 -2.90 -7.81 -11.72
CA MET A 72 -4.14 -8.19 -11.00
C MET A 72 -4.26 -9.69 -10.69
N PRO A 73 -3.93 -10.64 -11.59
CA PRO A 73 -3.92 -12.07 -11.27
C PRO A 73 -2.92 -12.46 -10.17
N LEU A 74 -1.81 -11.72 -10.04
CA LEU A 74 -0.77 -11.97 -9.05
C LEU A 74 -1.12 -11.40 -7.68
N GLN A 75 -2.09 -10.48 -7.60
CA GLN A 75 -2.44 -9.79 -6.36
C GLN A 75 -2.92 -10.77 -5.28
N LEU A 76 -3.91 -11.63 -5.57
CA LEU A 76 -4.47 -12.54 -4.56
C LEU A 76 -3.43 -13.58 -4.10
N PRO A 77 -2.70 -14.29 -4.98
CA PRO A 77 -1.64 -15.20 -4.54
C PRO A 77 -0.58 -14.51 -3.67
N ALA A 78 -0.17 -13.29 -4.02
CA ALA A 78 0.80 -12.53 -3.23
C ALA A 78 0.26 -12.13 -1.85
N ALA A 79 -1.01 -11.71 -1.77
CA ALA A 79 -1.65 -11.37 -0.50
C ALA A 79 -1.87 -12.61 0.38
N LEU A 80 -2.22 -13.76 -0.19
CA LEU A 80 -2.34 -15.02 0.54
C LEU A 80 -0.98 -15.50 1.08
N ALA A 81 0.09 -15.38 0.29
CA ALA A 81 1.45 -15.65 0.78
C ALA A 81 1.81 -14.74 1.96
N LEU A 82 1.40 -13.46 1.92
CA LEU A 82 1.58 -12.52 3.03
C LEU A 82 0.79 -12.92 4.29
N VAL A 83 -0.43 -13.46 4.16
CA VAL A 83 -1.20 -14.01 5.31
C VAL A 83 -0.40 -15.11 6.00
N VAL A 84 0.17 -16.04 5.23
CA VAL A 84 1.01 -17.11 5.79
C VAL A 84 2.27 -16.52 6.43
N SER A 85 2.94 -15.56 5.76
CA SER A 85 4.10 -14.85 6.30
C SER A 85 3.82 -14.22 7.66
N CYS A 86 2.68 -13.53 7.81
CA CYS A 86 2.26 -12.84 9.03
C CYS A 86 1.82 -13.79 10.15
N SER A 87 1.52 -15.05 9.81
CA SER A 87 1.13 -16.08 10.78
C SER A 87 2.33 -16.84 11.34
N LEU A 88 3.54 -16.59 10.82
CA LEU A 88 4.79 -17.12 11.36
C LEU A 88 5.47 -16.11 12.30
N PRO A 89 6.41 -16.53 13.17
CA PRO A 89 7.37 -15.62 13.77
C PRO A 89 8.22 -14.91 12.70
N GLU A 90 8.75 -13.72 13.00
CA GLU A 90 9.70 -13.06 12.09
C GLU A 90 10.96 -13.91 11.89
N GLY A 91 11.51 -13.88 10.67
CA GLY A 91 12.69 -14.66 10.29
C GLY A 91 12.73 -14.98 8.80
N PHE A 92 13.66 -15.85 8.41
CA PHE A 92 13.94 -16.18 7.02
C PHE A 92 12.69 -16.64 6.24
N TRP A 93 11.92 -17.59 6.79
CA TRP A 93 10.74 -18.13 6.10
C TRP A 93 9.60 -17.13 5.96
N ALA A 94 9.37 -16.31 7.00
CA ALA A 94 8.39 -15.23 6.93
C ALA A 94 8.80 -14.21 5.85
N ALA A 95 10.09 -13.88 5.73
CA ALA A 95 10.58 -12.98 4.69
C ALA A 95 10.41 -13.57 3.29
N VAL A 96 10.76 -14.83 3.07
CA VAL A 96 10.58 -15.50 1.77
C VAL A 96 9.11 -15.47 1.34
N LEU A 97 8.17 -15.72 2.25
CA LEU A 97 6.74 -15.64 1.98
C LEU A 97 6.21 -14.21 1.77
N ALA A 98 6.96 -13.18 2.20
CA ALA A 98 6.63 -11.78 1.92
C ALA A 98 7.19 -11.29 0.57
N LEU A 99 8.15 -12.00 -0.05
CA LEU A 99 8.72 -11.62 -1.35
C LEU A 99 7.67 -11.51 -2.48
N PRO A 100 6.68 -12.42 -2.61
CA PRO A 100 5.62 -12.26 -3.60
C PRO A 100 4.87 -10.94 -3.45
N TRP A 101 4.62 -10.50 -2.21
CA TRP A 101 3.98 -9.21 -1.94
C TRP A 101 4.86 -8.04 -2.36
N LEU A 102 6.16 -8.05 -2.02
CA LEU A 102 7.10 -7.03 -2.50
C LEU A 102 7.14 -6.98 -4.03
N GLY A 103 7.25 -8.14 -4.70
CA GLY A 103 7.26 -8.22 -6.15
C GLY A 103 6.00 -7.62 -6.77
N PHE A 104 4.83 -7.95 -6.23
CA PHE A 104 3.55 -7.39 -6.65
C PHE A 104 3.49 -5.86 -6.46
N THR A 105 3.84 -5.35 -5.27
CA THR A 105 3.86 -3.90 -5.03
C THR A 105 4.87 -3.15 -5.91
N GLY A 106 5.99 -3.79 -6.26
CA GLY A 106 6.95 -3.27 -7.23
C GLY A 106 6.37 -3.15 -8.64
N MET A 107 5.60 -4.14 -9.10
CA MET A 107 4.88 -4.05 -10.38
C MET A 107 3.89 -2.89 -10.41
N VAL A 108 3.14 -2.68 -9.31
CA VAL A 108 2.21 -1.55 -9.18
C VAL A 108 2.96 -0.21 -9.22
N ALA A 109 4.09 -0.09 -8.52
CA ALA A 109 4.89 1.12 -8.53
C ALA A 109 5.47 1.43 -9.92
N LEU A 110 5.85 0.40 -10.70
CA LEU A 110 6.26 0.58 -12.09
C LEU A 110 5.12 1.11 -12.97
N THR A 111 3.87 0.75 -12.72
CA THR A 111 2.72 1.35 -13.39
C THR A 111 2.60 2.84 -13.06
N GLY A 112 2.68 3.21 -11.79
CA GLY A 112 2.64 4.63 -11.35
C GLY A 112 3.78 5.45 -11.97
N TRP A 113 4.99 4.92 -11.94
CA TRP A 113 6.16 5.54 -12.58
C TRP A 113 5.98 5.70 -14.09
N TYR A 114 5.49 4.66 -14.77
CA TYR A 114 5.24 4.70 -16.21
C TYR A 114 4.19 5.76 -16.58
N ARG A 115 3.10 5.86 -15.80
CA ARG A 115 2.05 6.88 -15.98
C ARG A 115 2.62 8.29 -15.82
N LEU A 116 3.48 8.50 -14.83
CA LEU A 116 4.15 9.79 -14.60
C LEU A 116 5.10 10.17 -15.74
N TRP A 117 5.93 9.24 -16.21
CA TRP A 117 6.96 9.50 -17.22
C TRP A 117 6.38 9.81 -18.61
N ARG A 118 5.27 9.16 -18.97
CA ARG A 118 4.68 9.27 -20.33
C ARG A 118 3.67 10.40 -20.49
N ARG A 119 3.30 11.06 -19.39
CA ARG A 119 2.25 12.07 -19.38
C ARG A 119 2.90 13.46 -19.44
N ASP A 120 2.32 14.34 -20.24
CA ASP A 120 2.56 15.80 -20.17
C ASP A 120 2.25 16.32 -18.74
N PRO A 121 2.66 17.55 -18.35
CA PRO A 121 2.48 18.04 -16.98
C PRO A 121 1.08 17.72 -16.42
N ALA A 122 1.04 16.77 -15.48
CA ALA A 122 -0.20 16.16 -15.06
C ALA A 122 -0.93 17.06 -14.05
N PRO A 123 -2.28 17.12 -14.11
CA PRO A 123 -3.05 17.75 -13.04
C PRO A 123 -2.71 17.11 -11.69
N LEU A 124 -2.68 17.92 -10.62
CA LEU A 124 -2.43 17.46 -9.24
C LEU A 124 -3.20 16.18 -8.87
N PRO A 125 -4.51 16.04 -9.19
CA PRO A 125 -5.27 14.81 -8.92
C PRO A 125 -4.62 13.54 -9.47
N GLU A 126 -4.06 13.60 -10.67
CA GLU A 126 -3.42 12.45 -11.32
C GLU A 126 -2.05 12.15 -10.70
N LEU A 127 -1.28 13.19 -10.34
CA LEU A 127 -0.04 13.04 -9.57
C LEU A 127 -0.29 12.36 -8.21
N SER A 128 -1.43 12.63 -7.58
CA SER A 128 -1.84 11.97 -6.33
C SER A 128 -2.02 10.47 -6.51
N VAL A 129 -2.68 10.05 -7.60
CA VAL A 129 -2.88 8.63 -7.90
C VAL A 129 -1.55 7.98 -8.25
N ASP A 130 -0.72 8.62 -9.06
CA ASP A 130 0.60 8.11 -9.46
C ASP A 130 1.52 7.96 -8.24
N ALA A 131 1.54 8.94 -7.34
CA ALA A 131 2.25 8.86 -6.06
C ALA A 131 1.73 7.70 -5.19
N GLY A 132 0.41 7.51 -5.12
CA GLY A 132 -0.21 6.39 -4.41
C GLY A 132 0.30 5.03 -4.89
N LEU A 133 0.29 4.82 -6.21
CA LEU A 133 0.82 3.59 -6.83
C LEU A 133 2.30 3.38 -6.52
N MET A 134 3.10 4.45 -6.58
CA MET A 134 4.55 4.39 -6.33
C MET A 134 4.87 4.13 -4.85
N TYR A 135 4.15 4.73 -3.92
CA TYR A 135 4.38 4.58 -2.48
C TYR A 135 4.08 3.17 -1.97
N LEU A 136 3.23 2.40 -2.65
CA LEU A 136 2.90 1.04 -2.23
C LEU A 136 4.13 0.12 -2.13
N VAL A 137 5.14 0.28 -3.00
CA VAL A 137 6.37 -0.55 -2.93
C VAL A 137 7.17 -0.30 -1.67
N VAL A 138 7.10 0.91 -1.11
CA VAL A 138 7.71 1.23 0.19
C VAL A 138 6.99 0.45 1.29
N GLY A 139 5.65 0.35 1.21
CA GLY A 139 4.87 -0.53 2.07
C GLY A 139 5.31 -1.99 1.97
N GLY A 140 5.46 -2.51 0.74
CA GLY A 140 5.93 -3.87 0.50
C GLY A 140 7.35 -4.14 1.02
N ALA A 141 8.26 -3.18 0.85
CA ALA A 141 9.64 -3.30 1.31
C ALA A 141 9.74 -3.29 2.84
N TRP A 142 8.99 -2.41 3.52
CA TRP A 142 8.96 -2.39 4.98
C TRP A 142 8.21 -3.58 5.56
N THR A 143 7.22 -4.13 4.86
CA THR A 143 6.64 -5.44 5.20
C THR A 143 7.74 -6.51 5.17
N LEU A 144 8.52 -6.61 4.10
CA LEU A 144 9.61 -7.59 4.01
C LEU A 144 10.63 -7.41 5.16
N LEU A 145 11.07 -6.18 5.42
CA LEU A 145 12.01 -5.89 6.51
C LEU A 145 11.44 -6.29 7.88
N SER A 146 10.17 -5.96 8.14
CA SER A 146 9.48 -6.37 9.36
C SER A 146 9.43 -7.90 9.46
N ARG A 147 9.02 -8.61 8.40
CA ARG A 147 8.92 -10.07 8.41
C ARG A 147 10.28 -10.77 8.50
N PHE A 148 11.35 -10.14 8.03
CA PHE A 148 12.72 -10.64 8.17
C PHE A 148 13.32 -10.39 9.56
N GLY A 149 12.80 -9.42 10.33
CA GLY A 149 13.42 -8.97 11.58
C GLY A 149 14.49 -7.90 11.40
N ALA A 150 14.60 -7.28 10.21
CA ALA A 150 15.54 -6.19 9.97
C ALA A 150 15.11 -4.90 10.68
N ARG A 151 16.10 -4.16 11.18
CA ARG A 151 15.94 -2.92 11.94
C ARG A 151 16.80 -1.80 11.33
N PRO A 152 16.42 -1.25 10.16
CA PRO A 152 17.16 -0.16 9.54
C PRO A 152 17.26 1.01 10.54
N LEU A 153 18.43 1.67 10.59
CA LEU A 153 18.71 2.78 11.52
C LEU A 153 18.44 2.46 13.01
N ALA A 154 18.48 1.17 13.38
CA ALA A 154 18.13 0.69 14.72
C ALA A 154 16.71 1.11 15.17
N PHE A 155 15.78 1.28 14.24
CA PHE A 155 14.38 1.50 14.56
C PHE A 155 13.80 0.32 15.35
N SER A 156 12.83 0.62 16.22
CA SER A 156 12.11 -0.42 16.95
C SER A 156 11.29 -1.30 15.98
N PRO A 157 11.01 -2.57 16.34
CA PRO A 157 10.16 -3.45 15.53
C PRO A 157 8.82 -2.81 15.15
N GLU A 158 8.23 -2.05 16.08
CA GLU A 158 6.95 -1.37 15.92
C GLU A 158 7.04 -0.28 14.85
N ILE A 159 8.10 0.53 14.85
CA ILE A 159 8.29 1.58 13.84
C ILE A 159 8.42 0.96 12.45
N VAL A 160 9.20 -0.12 12.31
CA VAL A 160 9.37 -0.82 11.01
C VAL A 160 8.02 -1.34 10.51
N PHE A 161 7.25 -1.99 11.39
CA PHE A 161 5.96 -2.57 11.01
C PHE A 161 4.87 -1.52 10.75
N LEU A 162 4.79 -0.49 11.59
CA LEU A 162 3.85 0.62 11.39
C LEU A 162 4.18 1.43 10.14
N THR A 163 5.46 1.52 9.75
CA THR A 163 5.83 2.12 8.46
C THR A 163 5.27 1.31 7.29
N ALA A 164 5.36 -0.03 7.35
CA ALA A 164 4.73 -0.88 6.35
C ALA A 164 3.23 -0.58 6.23
N ILE A 165 2.50 -0.56 7.35
CA ILE A 165 1.07 -0.25 7.40
C ILE A 165 0.80 1.17 6.88
N HIS A 166 1.56 2.17 7.33
CA HIS A 166 1.43 3.56 6.92
C HIS A 166 1.49 3.70 5.39
N PHE A 167 2.42 3.04 4.72
CA PHE A 167 2.54 3.11 3.27
C PHE A 167 1.43 2.38 2.51
N HIS A 168 0.74 1.40 3.12
CA HIS A 168 -0.46 0.81 2.50
C HIS A 168 -1.68 1.73 2.65
N TYR A 169 -1.82 2.45 3.77
CA TYR A 169 -2.95 3.33 4.03
C TYR A 169 -2.71 4.77 3.57
N ALA A 170 -1.83 5.49 4.28
CA ALA A 170 -1.49 6.88 3.98
C ALA A 170 -0.66 7.02 2.70
N GLY A 171 0.18 6.02 2.40
CA GLY A 171 0.99 5.99 1.18
C GLY A 171 0.20 5.61 -0.07
N PHE A 172 -0.79 4.71 0.01
CA PHE A 172 -1.44 4.16 -1.18
C PHE A 172 -2.94 4.48 -1.24
N VAL A 173 -3.74 4.08 -0.25
CA VAL A 173 -5.21 4.28 -0.28
C VAL A 173 -5.54 5.77 -0.29
N LEU A 174 -4.96 6.53 0.62
CA LEU A 174 -5.30 7.95 0.81
C LEU A 174 -4.98 8.80 -0.43
N PRO A 175 -3.80 8.70 -1.09
CA PRO A 175 -3.50 9.49 -2.28
C PRO A 175 -4.36 9.10 -3.48
N ILE A 176 -4.69 7.81 -3.64
CA ILE A 176 -5.61 7.37 -4.70
C ILE A 176 -6.99 7.99 -4.50
N LEU A 177 -7.61 7.80 -3.33
CA LEU A 177 -8.95 8.33 -3.06
C LEU A 177 -8.98 9.86 -3.12
N THR A 178 -7.95 10.52 -2.60
CA THR A 178 -7.84 11.99 -2.65
C THR A 178 -7.73 12.49 -4.08
N GLY A 179 -6.91 11.86 -4.92
CA GLY A 179 -6.80 12.20 -6.35
C GLY A 179 -8.13 12.03 -7.08
N LEU A 180 -8.80 10.90 -6.88
CA LEU A 180 -10.10 10.63 -7.49
C LEU A 180 -11.17 11.65 -7.06
N ALA A 181 -11.22 11.99 -5.76
CA ALA A 181 -12.14 12.98 -5.22
C ALA A 181 -11.82 14.39 -5.72
N ALA A 182 -10.55 14.77 -5.73
CA ALA A 182 -10.09 16.07 -6.21
C ALA A 182 -10.39 16.28 -7.69
N ARG A 183 -10.34 15.22 -8.50
CA ARG A 183 -10.75 15.27 -9.91
C ARG A 183 -12.25 15.54 -10.07
N ALA A 184 -13.08 15.04 -9.17
CA ALA A 184 -14.53 15.22 -9.22
C ALA A 184 -14.99 16.59 -8.69
N VAL A 185 -14.37 17.08 -7.61
CA VAL A 185 -14.80 18.31 -6.92
C VAL A 185 -14.07 19.54 -7.44
N GLY A 186 -12.77 19.44 -7.73
CA GLY A 186 -11.92 20.56 -8.09
C GLY A 186 -11.75 21.60 -6.96
N GLY A 187 -11.11 22.73 -7.28
CA GLY A 187 -10.96 23.87 -6.37
C GLY A 187 -9.71 23.83 -5.46
N GLY A 188 -9.44 24.97 -4.80
CA GLY A 188 -8.21 25.17 -4.02
C GLY A 188 -8.03 24.21 -2.84
N MET A 189 -9.12 23.87 -2.14
CA MET A 189 -9.07 22.91 -1.03
C MET A 189 -8.72 21.50 -1.52
N ALA A 190 -9.25 21.08 -2.67
CA ALA A 190 -8.92 19.79 -3.28
C ALA A 190 -7.44 19.72 -3.71
N SER A 191 -6.92 20.81 -4.28
CA SER A 191 -5.49 20.94 -4.61
C SER A 191 -4.61 20.88 -3.36
N LEU A 192 -4.98 21.60 -2.29
CA LEU A 192 -4.24 21.60 -1.03
C LEU A 192 -4.23 20.21 -0.38
N ALA A 193 -5.38 19.52 -0.35
CA ALA A 193 -5.47 18.16 0.15
C ALA A 193 -4.56 17.21 -0.65
N THR A 194 -4.57 17.34 -1.99
CA THR A 194 -3.71 16.56 -2.88
C THR A 194 -2.23 16.77 -2.60
N ILE A 195 -1.79 18.02 -2.50
CA ILE A 195 -0.40 18.35 -2.14
C ILE A 195 -0.06 17.79 -0.75
N GLY A 196 -0.99 17.94 0.20
CA GLY A 196 -0.83 17.45 1.57
C GLY A 196 -0.62 15.94 1.65
N VAL A 197 -1.37 15.13 0.91
CA VAL A 197 -1.22 13.66 0.94
C VAL A 197 0.04 13.20 0.20
N ILE A 198 0.43 13.87 -0.87
CA ILE A 198 1.68 13.57 -1.59
C ILE A 198 2.89 13.91 -0.72
N ALA A 199 2.92 15.11 -0.13
CA ALA A 199 4.07 15.57 0.64
C ALA A 199 4.11 15.02 2.07
N GLY A 200 2.95 14.78 2.69
CA GLY A 200 2.84 14.38 4.09
C GLY A 200 3.55 13.06 4.40
N VAL A 201 3.40 12.06 3.53
CA VAL A 201 4.00 10.73 3.70
C VAL A 201 5.54 10.80 3.76
N PRO A 202 6.25 11.38 2.76
CA PRO A 202 7.70 11.52 2.85
C PRO A 202 8.14 12.47 3.97
N LEU A 203 7.38 13.52 4.29
CA LEU A 203 7.72 14.43 5.39
C LEU A 203 7.68 13.73 6.75
N VAL A 204 6.71 12.84 6.99
CA VAL A 204 6.67 12.01 8.22
C VAL A 204 7.89 11.09 8.29
N ALA A 205 8.26 10.44 7.18
CA ALA A 205 9.45 9.58 7.13
C ALA A 205 10.73 10.38 7.42
N VAL A 206 10.86 11.59 6.87
CA VAL A 206 11.97 12.50 7.16
C VAL A 206 12.00 12.89 8.63
N GLY A 207 10.86 13.26 9.23
CA GLY A 207 10.78 13.65 10.65
C GLY A 207 11.18 12.52 11.61
N ILE A 208 10.69 11.30 11.38
CA ILE A 208 11.07 10.12 12.16
C ILE A 208 12.56 9.83 12.02
N THR A 209 13.09 9.89 10.79
CA THR A 209 14.51 9.66 10.51
C THR A 209 15.41 10.71 11.15
N ALA A 210 15.04 11.99 11.07
CA ALA A 210 15.76 13.09 11.69
C ALA A 210 15.81 12.94 13.21
N THR A 211 14.69 12.56 13.83
CA THR A 211 14.62 12.27 15.27
C THR A 211 15.56 11.13 15.67
N GLN A 212 15.56 10.04 14.91
CA GLN A 212 16.43 8.88 15.14
C GLN A 212 17.92 9.22 15.02
N LEU A 213 18.28 10.13 14.11
CA LEU A 213 19.65 10.61 13.92
C LEU A 213 20.06 11.71 14.92
N GLY A 214 19.18 12.06 15.87
CA GLY A 214 19.49 13.04 16.92
C GLY A 214 19.26 14.51 16.53
N PHE A 215 18.61 14.78 15.39
CA PHE A 215 18.20 16.13 14.97
C PHE A 215 16.84 16.56 15.55
N GLY A 216 16.22 15.73 16.40
CA GLY A 216 14.98 16.09 17.09
C GLY A 216 15.16 17.31 18.01
N LEU A 217 14.15 18.19 18.04
CA LEU A 217 14.12 19.33 18.97
C LEU A 217 14.27 18.80 20.40
N ARG A 218 15.41 19.11 21.04
CA ARG A 218 15.57 18.98 22.49
C ARG A 218 14.79 20.13 23.14
N LEU A 219 13.47 19.98 23.27
CA LEU A 219 12.65 20.83 24.12
C LEU A 219 12.70 20.29 25.56
#